data_AF-A0A2K1XH23-F1
#
_entry.id   AF-A0A2K1XH23-F1
#
_cell.length_a   1.000
_cell.length_b   1.000
_cell.length_c   1.000
_cell.angle_alpha   90.00
_cell.angle_beta   90.00
_cell.angle_gamma   90.00
#
_symmetry.space_group_name_H-M   'P 1'
#
loop_
_entity.id
_entity.type
_entity.pdbx_description
1 polymer ?
#
loop_
_entity_poly.entity_id
_entity_poly.type
_entity_poly.pdbx_seq_one_letter_code
_entity_poly.pdbx_strand_id
1 'polypeptide(L)'
;MPHIMFANYNVFFVSGRIMVGLPSIESRERILKTLMSKEKTEDLDFKELATMTEGYTGSDLKNLCVTAAYRPVRELLQQERVKDKEKKQKAEEGTSSEDAADTKEEGKEESVIILRPLNMDDMRQAKNQVASSFATEGTVMNELKQWNELYGEGGSRKKQQLTYFL
;
A
#
# COMPACT_ATOMS: atom_id res chain seq x y z
N MET A 1 -10.77 -61.48 -17.96
CA MET A 1 -11.49 -60.19 -18.01
C MET A 1 -10.96 -59.30 -16.90
N PRO A 2 -9.98 -58.40 -17.12
CA PRO A 2 -9.62 -57.42 -16.12
C PRO A 2 -10.44 -56.13 -16.35
N HIS A 3 -11.10 -55.72 -15.28
CA HIS A 3 -11.92 -54.52 -15.17
C HIS A 3 -11.01 -53.32 -14.92
N ILE A 4 -10.82 -52.45 -15.92
CA ILE A 4 -10.08 -51.19 -15.76
C ILE A 4 -11.03 -50.18 -15.12
N MET A 5 -10.76 -49.81 -13.86
CA MET A 5 -11.37 -48.64 -13.23
C MET A 5 -10.65 -47.38 -13.71
N PHE A 6 -11.33 -46.56 -14.51
CA PHE A 6 -10.87 -45.21 -14.80
C PHE A 6 -11.10 -44.32 -13.58
N ALA A 7 -10.01 -43.89 -12.93
CA ALA A 7 -10.05 -42.84 -11.95
C ALA A 7 -10.46 -41.52 -12.63
N ASN A 8 -11.63 -41.00 -12.28
CA ASN A 8 -12.09 -39.67 -12.67
C ASN A 8 -11.25 -38.61 -11.95
N TYR A 9 -10.12 -38.22 -12.53
CA TYR A 9 -9.47 -36.98 -12.17
C TYR A 9 -10.31 -35.83 -12.75
N ASN A 10 -11.03 -35.13 -11.87
CA ASN A 10 -11.64 -33.85 -12.20
C ASN A 10 -10.52 -32.85 -12.48
N VAL A 11 -10.12 -32.73 -13.75
CA VAL A 11 -9.21 -31.69 -14.20
C VAL A 11 -9.99 -30.38 -14.22
N PHE A 12 -9.84 -29.57 -13.17
CA PHE A 12 -10.40 -28.22 -13.12
C PHE A 12 -9.74 -27.37 -14.21
N PHE A 13 -10.49 -27.12 -15.29
CA PHE A 13 -10.04 -26.28 -16.39
C PHE A 13 -10.38 -24.81 -16.11
N VAL A 14 -9.38 -24.00 -15.73
CA VAL A 14 -9.54 -22.54 -15.61
C VAL A 14 -9.82 -21.98 -17.00
N SER A 15 -11.05 -21.50 -17.22
CA SER A 15 -11.59 -21.25 -18.57
C SER A 15 -11.43 -19.81 -19.09
N GLY A 16 -10.83 -18.91 -18.31
CA GLY A 16 -10.57 -17.52 -18.71
C GLY A 16 -9.35 -16.95 -18.01
N ARG A 17 -8.56 -16.17 -18.75
CA ARG A 17 -7.35 -15.49 -18.25
C ARG A 17 -7.40 -14.06 -18.77
N ILE A 18 -7.35 -13.10 -17.85
CA ILE A 18 -7.48 -11.67 -18.14
C ILE A 18 -6.18 -11.00 -17.69
N MET A 19 -5.54 -10.27 -18.60
CA MET A 19 -4.41 -9.43 -18.25
C MET A 19 -4.91 -8.18 -17.54
N VAL A 20 -4.38 -7.92 -16.35
CA VAL A 20 -4.60 -6.67 -15.64
C VAL A 20 -3.30 -5.85 -15.71
N GLY A 21 -3.38 -4.69 -16.37
CA GLY A 21 -2.27 -3.75 -16.48
C GLY A 21 -2.12 -2.85 -15.25
N LEU A 22 -1.18 -1.91 -15.35
CA LEU A 22 -1.05 -0.82 -14.38
C LEU A 22 -2.33 0.04 -14.36
N PRO A 23 -2.69 0.63 -13.21
CA PRO A 23 -3.88 1.46 -13.10
C PRO A 23 -3.75 2.75 -13.93
N SER A 24 -4.82 3.09 -14.65
CA SER A 24 -4.97 4.39 -15.32
C SER A 24 -5.01 5.55 -14.32
N ILE A 25 -4.85 6.79 -14.77
CA ILE A 25 -4.89 7.97 -13.90
C ILE A 25 -6.19 8.05 -13.07
N GLU A 26 -7.34 7.82 -13.70
CA GLU A 26 -8.65 7.79 -13.02
C GLU A 26 -8.74 6.64 -12.02
N SER A 27 -8.19 5.47 -12.37
CA SER A 27 -8.15 4.33 -11.47
C SER A 27 -7.27 4.61 -10.25
N ARG A 28 -6.11 5.25 -10.44
CA ARG A 28 -5.23 5.67 -9.34
C ARG A 28 -5.92 6.66 -8.43
N GLU A 29 -6.63 7.64 -8.98
CA GLU A 29 -7.43 8.60 -8.20
C GLU A 29 -8.47 7.87 -7.33
N ARG A 30 -9.22 6.92 -7.91
CA ARG A 30 -10.22 6.12 -7.18
C ARG A 30 -9.58 5.24 -6.10
N ILE A 31 -8.44 4.63 -6.38
CA ILE A 31 -7.68 3.83 -5.42
C ILE A 31 -7.24 4.72 -4.25
N LEU A 32 -6.63 5.87 -4.53
CA LEU A 32 -6.18 6.81 -3.50
C LEU A 32 -7.33 7.33 -2.63
N LYS A 33 -8.46 7.70 -3.25
CA LYS A 33 -9.68 8.08 -2.51
C LYS A 33 -10.18 6.95 -1.60
N THR A 34 -10.15 5.72 -2.08
CA THR A 34 -10.59 4.56 -1.30
C THR A 34 -9.64 4.30 -0.13
N LEU A 35 -8.33 4.37 -0.36
CA LEU A 35 -7.31 4.16 0.68
C LEU A 35 -7.35 5.24 1.76
N MET A 36 -7.61 6.51 1.38
CA MET A 36 -7.65 7.66 2.29
C MET A 36 -9.04 7.92 2.89
N SER A 37 -10.06 7.16 2.51
CA SER A 37 -11.44 7.34 2.97
C SER A 37 -11.63 7.22 4.49
N LYS A 38 -10.71 6.52 5.18
CA LYS A 38 -10.77 6.30 6.63
C LYS A 38 -9.89 7.25 7.43
N GLU A 39 -9.04 8.03 6.76
CA GLU A 39 -8.07 8.90 7.41
C GLU A 39 -8.60 10.33 7.54
N LYS A 40 -8.14 11.04 8.57
CA LYS A 40 -8.41 12.48 8.71
C LYS A 40 -7.49 13.24 7.78
N THR A 41 -8.06 13.77 6.71
CA THR A 41 -7.33 14.46 5.64
C THR A 41 -7.81 15.90 5.52
N GLU A 42 -6.88 16.83 5.30
CA GLU A 42 -7.16 18.24 5.00
C GLU A 42 -6.68 18.53 3.57
N ASP A 43 -7.59 19.02 2.73
CA ASP A 43 -7.31 19.56 1.39
C ASP A 43 -6.40 18.69 0.49
N LEU A 44 -6.65 17.38 0.43
CA LEU A 44 -5.92 16.49 -0.49
C LEU A 44 -6.47 16.57 -1.93
N ASP A 45 -5.63 17.00 -2.87
CA ASP A 45 -5.92 16.91 -4.30
C ASP A 45 -5.54 15.54 -4.87
N PHE A 46 -6.53 14.64 -4.92
CA PHE A 46 -6.37 13.30 -5.47
C PHE A 46 -6.02 13.28 -6.97
N LYS A 47 -6.39 14.32 -7.72
CA LYS A 47 -6.08 14.40 -9.15
C LYS A 47 -4.61 14.72 -9.37
N GLU A 48 -4.06 15.63 -8.56
CA GLU A 48 -2.63 15.89 -8.54
C GLU A 48 -1.84 14.65 -8.11
N LEU A 49 -2.29 13.97 -7.04
CA LEU A 49 -1.66 12.74 -6.55
C LEU A 49 -1.65 11.63 -7.61
N ALA A 50 -2.75 11.45 -8.35
CA ALA A 50 -2.83 10.47 -9.43
C ALA A 50 -1.89 10.79 -10.61
N THR A 51 -1.64 12.08 -10.86
CA THR A 51 -0.72 12.54 -11.90
C THR A 51 0.73 12.29 -11.49
N MET A 52 1.12 12.61 -10.25
CA MET A 52 2.49 12.41 -9.78
C MET A 52 2.87 10.95 -9.50
N THR A 53 1.90 10.04 -9.42
CA THR A 53 2.09 8.59 -9.15
C THR A 53 1.97 7.73 -10.40
N GLU A 54 2.37 8.26 -11.56
CA GLU A 54 2.44 7.49 -12.78
C GLU A 54 3.38 6.27 -12.63
N GLY A 55 2.94 5.11 -13.15
CA GLY A 55 3.68 3.85 -13.06
C GLY A 55 3.48 3.08 -11.74
N TYR A 56 2.76 3.65 -10.76
CA TYR A 56 2.58 3.01 -9.47
C TYR A 56 1.58 1.86 -9.57
N THR A 57 1.90 0.75 -8.92
CA THR A 57 0.97 -0.36 -8.69
C THR A 57 0.02 -0.04 -7.53
N GLY A 58 -1.04 -0.84 -7.36
CA GLY A 58 -1.91 -0.70 -6.19
C GLY A 58 -1.16 -0.86 -4.85
N SER A 59 -0.10 -1.66 -4.82
CA SER A 59 0.77 -1.82 -3.65
C SER A 59 1.60 -0.57 -3.39
N ASP A 60 2.15 0.05 -4.43
CA ASP A 60 2.95 1.28 -4.30
C ASP A 60 2.07 2.44 -3.80
N LEU A 61 0.84 2.57 -4.32
CA LEU A 61 -0.12 3.57 -3.84
C LEU A 61 -0.49 3.37 -2.37
N LYS A 62 -0.67 2.12 -1.95
CA LYS A 62 -0.90 1.79 -0.54
C LYS A 62 0.30 2.17 0.32
N ASN A 63 1.50 1.82 -0.10
CA ASN A 63 2.72 2.16 0.62
C ASN A 63 2.91 3.68 0.73
N LEU A 64 2.66 4.41 -0.35
CA LEU A 64 2.67 5.88 -0.34
C LEU A 64 1.74 6.45 0.74
N CYS A 65 0.50 5.98 0.77
CA CYS A 65 -0.50 6.40 1.74
C CYS A 65 -0.08 6.08 3.19
N VAL A 66 0.46 4.88 3.42
CA VAL A 66 0.95 4.45 4.73
C VAL A 66 2.12 5.33 5.17
N THR A 67 3.11 5.54 4.30
CA THR A 67 4.28 6.38 4.59
C THR A 67 3.87 7.82 4.93
N ALA A 68 2.87 8.37 4.23
CA ALA A 68 2.33 9.68 4.52
C ALA A 68 1.62 9.71 5.90
N ALA A 69 0.74 8.75 6.19
CA ALA A 69 0.02 8.65 7.46
C ALA A 69 0.93 8.47 8.69
N TYR A 70 2.08 7.83 8.51
CA TYR A 70 3.08 7.68 9.58
C TYR A 70 3.79 8.97 9.95
N ARG A 71 3.73 10.01 9.12
CA ARG A 71 4.49 11.22 9.34
C ARG A 71 3.98 12.06 10.53
N PRO A 72 2.66 12.38 10.64
CA PRO A 72 2.11 12.96 11.86
C PRO A 72 2.48 12.20 13.14
N VAL A 73 2.48 10.86 13.07
CA VAL A 73 2.86 9.99 14.19
C VAL A 73 4.31 10.18 14.59
N ARG A 74 5.22 10.24 13.61
CA ARG A 74 6.66 10.48 13.85
C ARG A 74 6.92 11.84 14.48
N GLU A 75 6.20 12.88 14.03
CA GLU A 75 6.33 14.23 14.58
C GLU A 75 5.88 14.28 16.04
N LEU A 76 4.77 13.64 16.38
CA LEU A 76 4.29 13.56 17.75
C LEU A 76 5.29 12.85 18.67
N LEU A 77 5.77 11.68 18.27
CA LEU A 77 6.76 10.92 19.04
C LEU A 77 8.06 11.72 19.24
N GLN A 78 8.47 12.51 18.24
CA GLN A 78 9.64 13.36 18.34
C GLN A 78 9.42 14.51 19.35
N GLN A 79 8.23 15.11 19.37
CA GLN A 79 7.89 16.17 20.33
C GLN A 79 7.89 15.67 21.78
N GLU A 80 7.34 14.49 22.04
CA GLU A 80 7.37 13.87 23.37
C GLU A 80 8.82 13.65 23.85
N ARG A 81 9.66 13.09 22.99
CA ARG A 81 11.08 12.88 23.29
C ARG A 81 11.84 14.17 23.58
N VAL A 82 11.51 15.27 22.92
CA VAL A 82 12.12 16.59 23.19
C VAL A 82 11.65 17.13 24.54
N LYS A 83 10.34 17.07 24.83
CA LYS A 83 9.78 17.51 26.13
C LYS A 83 10.41 16.76 27.31
N ASP A 84 10.64 15.46 27.18
CA ASP A 84 11.27 14.65 28.24
C ASP A 84 12.73 15.04 28.48
N LYS A 85 13.46 15.38 27.41
CA LYS A 85 14.84 15.88 27.51
C LYS A 85 14.90 17.26 28.16
N GLU A 86 13.99 18.17 27.80
CA GLU A 86 13.91 19.50 28.40
C GLU A 86 13.54 19.44 29.89
N LYS A 87 12.64 18.52 30.30
CA LYS A 87 12.31 18.30 31.71
C LYS A 87 13.52 17.79 32.51
N LYS A 88 14.31 16.86 31.94
CA LYS A 88 15.54 16.36 32.57
C LYS A 88 16.59 17.46 32.73
N GLN A 89 16.79 18.29 31.70
CA GLN A 89 17.75 19.41 31.75
C GLN A 89 17.34 20.47 32.78
N LYS A 90 16.05 20.79 32.88
CA LYS A 90 15.53 21.73 33.90
C LYS A 90 15.60 21.19 35.33
N ALA A 91 15.58 19.87 35.51
CA ALA A 91 15.76 19.22 36.82
C ALA A 91 17.23 19.20 37.26
N GLU A 92 18.19 19.22 36.31
CA GLU A 92 19.63 19.24 36.60
C GLU A 92 20.18 20.66 36.91
N GLU A 93 19.50 21.72 36.47
CA GLU A 93 19.86 23.13 36.79
C GLU A 93 19.17 23.70 38.05
N GLY A 94 18.26 22.94 38.69
CA GLY A 94 17.57 23.30 39.92
C GLY A 94 18.23 22.73 41.18
N THR A 95 18.95 23.59 41.90
CA THR A 95 19.72 23.42 43.15
C THR A 95 19.48 22.21 44.08
N SER A 96 20.61 21.73 44.60
CA SER A 96 20.83 20.95 45.83
C SER A 96 19.84 21.21 46.99
N SER A 97 19.07 20.19 47.39
CA SER A 97 18.96 19.66 48.78
C SER A 97 17.83 18.61 48.86
N GLU A 98 18.14 17.50 49.54
CA GLU A 98 17.34 16.33 49.98
C GLU A 98 15.88 16.67 50.39
N ASP A 99 14.84 15.83 50.29
CA ASP A 99 14.75 14.37 50.45
C ASP A 99 13.34 13.85 50.07
N ALA A 100 13.23 12.52 49.97
CA ALA A 100 12.01 11.68 50.09
C ALA A 100 10.96 11.58 48.94
N ALA A 101 11.03 10.43 48.27
CA ALA A 101 9.95 9.51 47.87
C ALA A 101 8.58 10.10 47.48
N ASP A 102 8.19 9.89 46.22
CA ASP A 102 6.80 9.53 45.92
C ASP A 102 6.74 8.63 44.68
N THR A 103 6.35 7.39 44.92
CA THR A 103 5.91 6.42 43.91
C THR A 103 4.67 6.99 43.25
N LYS A 104 4.77 7.49 42.02
CA LYS A 104 3.58 7.81 41.21
C LYS A 104 3.57 7.00 39.94
N GLU A 105 2.81 5.91 40.05
CA GLU A 105 1.98 5.32 39.02
C GLU A 105 2.07 6.01 37.67
N GLU A 106 2.70 5.36 36.70
CA GLU A 106 2.35 5.58 35.29
C GLU A 106 0.94 5.01 35.08
N GLY A 107 -0.04 5.77 35.57
CA GLY A 107 -1.41 5.65 35.14
C GLY A 107 -1.40 5.74 33.62
N LYS A 108 -1.81 4.64 32.97
CA LYS A 108 -2.27 4.65 31.59
C LYS A 108 -3.48 5.58 31.51
N GLU A 109 -3.24 6.89 31.53
CA GLU A 109 -4.19 7.82 30.98
C GLU A 109 -4.21 7.51 29.49
N GLU A 110 -5.34 7.00 29.00
CA GLU A 110 -5.70 7.02 27.59
C GLU A 110 -5.84 8.49 27.16
N SER A 111 -4.74 9.24 27.21
CA SER A 111 -4.65 10.55 26.59
C SER A 111 -4.84 10.29 25.11
N VAL A 112 -6.00 10.71 24.61
CA VAL A 112 -6.34 10.57 23.20
C VAL A 112 -5.22 11.25 22.42
N ILE A 113 -4.41 10.46 21.72
CA ILE A 113 -3.30 10.97 20.91
C ILE A 113 -3.93 11.74 19.74
N ILE A 114 -4.00 13.07 19.85
CA ILE A 114 -4.55 13.93 18.80
C ILE A 114 -3.45 14.15 17.75
N LEU A 115 -3.49 13.34 16.69
CA LEU A 115 -2.65 13.54 15.52
C LEU A 115 -3.18 14.71 14.68
N ARG A 116 -2.27 15.51 14.11
CA ARG A 116 -2.64 16.49 13.09
C ARG A 116 -3.19 15.78 11.85
N PRO A 117 -4.14 16.39 11.11
CA PRO A 117 -4.62 15.84 9.86
C PRO A 117 -3.50 15.71 8.81
N LEU A 118 -3.70 14.77 7.89
CA LEU A 118 -2.80 14.54 6.77
C LEU A 118 -3.00 15.62 5.70
N ASN A 119 -1.91 16.20 5.21
CA ASN A 119 -1.93 17.27 4.21
C ASN A 119 -1.17 16.89 2.92
N MET A 120 -1.22 17.77 1.92
CA MET A 120 -0.54 17.54 0.64
C MET A 120 1.00 17.45 0.77
N ASP A 121 1.61 18.16 1.70
CA ASP A 121 3.07 18.12 1.90
C ASP A 121 3.55 16.76 2.42
N ASP A 122 2.75 16.08 3.25
CA ASP A 122 3.03 14.71 3.68
C ASP A 122 3.03 13.73 2.53
N MET A 123 2.08 13.87 1.61
CA MET A 123 2.02 13.06 0.41
C MET A 123 3.21 13.30 -0.50
N ARG A 124 3.63 14.57 -0.67
CA ARG A 124 4.83 14.91 -1.46
C ARG A 124 6.10 14.32 -0.83
N GLN A 125 6.24 14.40 0.48
CA GLN A 125 7.41 13.84 1.16
C GLN A 125 7.41 12.31 1.17
N ALA A 126 6.23 11.69 1.30
CA ALA A 126 6.09 10.26 1.17
C ALA A 126 6.46 9.78 -0.25
N LYS A 127 6.09 10.54 -1.28
CA LYS A 127 6.46 10.24 -2.67
C LYS A 127 7.98 10.16 -2.87
N ASN A 128 8.74 11.01 -2.20
CA ASN A 128 10.21 10.98 -2.27
C ASN A 128 10.82 9.72 -1.63
N GLN A 129 10.06 9.01 -0.77
CA GLN A 129 10.50 7.79 -0.09
C GLN A 129 10.00 6.51 -0.79
N VAL A 130 8.92 6.60 -1.57
CA VAL A 130 8.27 5.44 -2.21
C VAL A 130 8.40 5.55 -3.73
N ALA A 131 9.21 4.69 -4.32
CA ALA A 131 9.34 4.54 -5.77
C ALA A 131 8.36 3.49 -6.33
N SER A 132 8.10 3.53 -7.64
CA SER A 132 7.35 2.48 -8.34
C SER A 132 8.10 1.16 -8.27
N SER A 133 7.43 0.10 -7.82
CA SER A 133 8.04 -1.24 -7.77
C SER A 133 8.09 -1.93 -9.14
N PHE A 134 7.29 -1.46 -10.09
CA PHE A 134 7.14 -2.06 -11.41
C PHE A 134 7.57 -1.12 -12.53
N ALA A 135 8.38 -1.61 -13.46
CA ALA A 135 8.79 -0.88 -14.64
C ALA A 135 7.84 -1.16 -15.82
N THR A 136 7.21 -0.12 -16.35
CA THR A 136 6.24 -0.24 -17.45
C THR A 136 6.85 -0.81 -18.72
N GLU A 137 8.12 -0.51 -18.98
CA GLU A 137 8.90 -0.98 -20.13
C GLU A 137 9.94 -2.06 -19.76
N GLY A 138 9.63 -2.87 -18.75
CA GLY A 138 10.49 -3.98 -18.33
C GLY A 138 10.35 -5.22 -19.24
N THR A 139 11.40 -6.05 -19.25
CA THR A 139 11.38 -7.39 -19.86
C THR A 139 10.21 -8.23 -19.38
N VAL A 140 9.94 -8.19 -18.06
CA VAL A 140 8.82 -8.89 -17.41
C VAL A 140 7.47 -8.49 -18.01
N MET A 141 7.25 -7.19 -18.25
CA MET A 141 5.97 -6.72 -18.82
C MET A 141 5.84 -7.15 -20.29
N ASN A 142 6.94 -7.16 -21.03
CA ASN A 142 6.94 -7.58 -22.42
C ASN A 142 6.66 -9.08 -22.56
N GLU A 143 7.26 -9.92 -21.71
CA GLU A 143 6.96 -11.36 -21.64
C GLU A 143 5.50 -11.60 -21.29
N LEU A 144 4.94 -10.84 -20.34
CA LEU A 144 3.55 -10.95 -19.95
C LEU A 144 2.60 -10.55 -21.10
N LYS A 145 2.93 -9.48 -21.84
CA LYS A 145 2.21 -9.04 -23.05
C LYS A 145 2.20 -10.14 -24.12
N GLN A 146 3.37 -10.71 -24.43
CA GLN A 146 3.50 -11.81 -25.38
C GLN A 146 2.69 -13.04 -24.93
N TRP A 147 2.74 -13.37 -23.64
CA TRP A 147 1.99 -14.48 -23.09
C TRP A 147 0.47 -14.25 -23.19
N ASN A 148 -0.01 -13.03 -22.91
CA ASN A 148 -1.42 -12.69 -23.05
C ASN A 148 -1.87 -12.67 -24.52
N GLU A 149 -1.01 -12.31 -25.47
CA GLU A 149 -1.33 -12.38 -26.89
C GLU A 149 -1.51 -13.84 -27.35
N LEU A 150 -0.71 -14.77 -26.83
CA LEU A 150 -0.78 -16.20 -27.17
C LEU A 150 -1.93 -16.92 -26.45
N TYR A 151 -2.20 -16.59 -25.18
CA TYR A 151 -3.03 -17.40 -24.28
C TYR A 151 -4.08 -16.61 -23.47
N GLY A 152 -4.19 -15.30 -23.70
CA GLY A 152 -5.07 -14.41 -22.95
C GLY A 152 -6.53 -14.42 -23.42
N GLU A 153 -7.21 -13.30 -23.19
CA GLU A 153 -8.65 -13.13 -23.39
C GLU A 153 -8.99 -13.12 -24.89
N GLY A 154 -9.21 -14.31 -25.47
CA GLY A 154 -9.41 -14.53 -26.90
C GLY A 154 -8.33 -15.37 -27.59
N GLY A 155 -7.36 -15.89 -26.84
CA GLY A 155 -6.35 -16.82 -27.33
C GLY A 155 -6.99 -17.93 -28.16
N SER A 156 -6.49 -18.09 -29.38
CA SER A 156 -7.06 -18.86 -30.49
C SER A 156 -7.40 -20.31 -30.12
N ARG A 157 -8.53 -20.52 -29.44
CA ARG A 157 -9.47 -21.59 -29.79
C ARG A 157 -10.14 -21.18 -31.10
N LYS A 158 -9.35 -20.94 -32.17
CA LYS A 158 -9.82 -21.32 -33.50
C LYS A 158 -10.13 -22.79 -33.35
N LYS A 159 -11.41 -23.10 -33.18
CA LYS A 159 -11.94 -24.46 -33.27
C LYS A 159 -11.31 -25.04 -34.53
N GLN A 160 -10.28 -25.87 -34.39
CA GLN A 160 -10.05 -26.86 -35.43
C GLN A 160 -11.34 -27.66 -35.40
N GLN A 161 -12.24 -27.37 -36.34
CA GLN A 161 -13.29 -28.31 -36.67
C GLN A 161 -12.54 -29.58 -37.04
N LEU A 162 -12.47 -30.55 -36.12
CA LEU A 162 -12.06 -31.88 -36.48
C LEU A 162 -13.14 -32.39 -37.43
N THR A 163 -12.82 -32.37 -38.72
CA THR A 163 -13.64 -32.98 -39.77
C THR A 163 -13.53 -34.49 -39.61
N TYR A 164 -14.37 -35.07 -38.75
CA TYR A 164 -14.58 -36.52 -38.62
C TYR A 164 -15.66 -37.05 -39.56
N PHE A 165 -15.82 -36.44 -40.73
CA PHE A 165 -16.69 -36.96 -41.77
C PHE A 165 -15.87 -37.08 -43.07
N LEU A 166 -15.33 -38.29 -43.28
CA LEU A 166 -15.15 -38.90 -44.59
C LEU A 166 -15.99 -40.18 -44.61
#